data_AF-G4ZL61-F1
#
_entry.id   AF-G4ZL61-F1
#
_cell.length_a   1.000
_cell.length_b   1.000
_cell.length_c   1.000
_cell.angle_alpha   90.00
_cell.angle_beta   90.00
_cell.angle_gamma   90.00
#
_symmetry.space_group_name_H-M   'P 1'
#
loop_
_entity.id
_entity.type
_entity.pdbx_description
1 polymer ?
#
loop_
_entity_poly.entity_id
_entity_poly.type
_entity_poly.pdbx_seq_one_letter_code
_entity_poly.pdbx_strand_id
1 'polypeptide(L)'
;MADAADQHLQPGTVIADFEQALIDSVQGQFPDARVVGCLFHWKQALRRRLVGLSMSRVEIGVAMEIGVLDMLTVVPPGQVDPYGIDYAKRTIRQRCERRGLHYSSTRWTRFWVYFRRTWMVRFPPDVWNVQGIDLRVVSRTNDPLERFKRELNTAITTPHPSLPSFVGTINTLLQRYVQLLNYITNRRAVAPVQVSV
;
A
#
# COMPACT_ATOMS: atom_id res chain seq x y z
N MET A 1 18.63 16.80 -26.89
CA MET A 1 18.29 15.99 -25.70
C MET A 1 16.78 15.95 -25.64
N ALA A 2 16.17 14.84 -26.06
CA ALA A 2 14.75 14.63 -25.82
C ALA A 2 14.62 14.20 -24.35
N ASP A 3 14.00 15.06 -23.55
CA ASP A 3 13.56 14.70 -22.20
C ASP A 3 12.56 13.53 -22.33
N ALA A 4 12.69 12.52 -21.47
CA ALA A 4 11.75 11.40 -21.39
C ALA A 4 10.36 11.84 -20.86
N ALA A 5 10.20 13.11 -20.48
CA ALA A 5 9.00 13.67 -19.87
C ALA A 5 7.87 14.09 -20.85
N ASP A 6 8.08 14.04 -22.18
CA ASP A 6 7.06 14.50 -23.16
C ASP A 6 5.98 13.46 -23.50
N GLN A 7 5.97 12.29 -22.84
CA GLN A 7 4.86 11.34 -22.95
C GLN A 7 3.78 11.66 -21.92
N HIS A 8 2.64 12.19 -22.40
CA HIS A 8 1.47 12.44 -21.57
C HIS A 8 0.92 11.11 -21.03
N LEU A 9 1.23 10.79 -19.78
CA LEU A 9 0.71 9.60 -19.10
C LEU A 9 -0.81 9.75 -18.93
N GLN A 10 -1.56 8.73 -19.32
CA GLN A 10 -2.99 8.62 -19.05
C GLN A 10 -3.26 7.31 -18.28
N PRO A 11 -2.93 7.28 -16.97
CA PRO A 11 -3.12 6.08 -16.18
C PRO A 11 -4.61 5.82 -15.95
N GLY A 12 -5.07 4.61 -16.20
CA GLY A 12 -6.44 4.20 -15.81
C GLY A 12 -6.60 4.00 -14.30
N THR A 13 -5.51 3.72 -13.57
CA THR A 13 -5.52 3.55 -12.12
C THR A 13 -4.18 3.96 -11.54
N VAL A 14 -4.19 4.66 -10.40
CA VAL A 14 -3.00 5.03 -9.64
C VAL A 14 -3.10 4.43 -8.24
N ILE A 15 -2.07 3.71 -7.81
CA ILE A 15 -1.98 3.19 -6.45
C ILE A 15 -1.17 4.18 -5.61
N ALA A 16 -1.74 4.64 -4.51
CA ALA A 16 -1.15 5.68 -3.68
C ALA A 16 -1.27 5.38 -2.19
N ASP A 17 -0.49 6.11 -1.40
CA ASP A 17 -0.57 6.10 0.06
C ASP A 17 -1.79 6.87 0.55
N PHE A 18 -2.16 6.64 1.81
CA PHE A 18 -3.31 7.29 2.44
C PHE A 18 -2.98 8.69 2.96
N GLU A 19 -2.63 9.57 2.03
CA GLU A 19 -2.37 10.97 2.27
C GLU A 19 -3.30 11.80 1.40
N GLN A 20 -4.15 12.63 2.03
CA GLN A 20 -5.16 13.40 1.30
C GLN A 20 -4.52 14.29 0.22
N ALA A 21 -3.45 14.99 0.56
CA ALA A 21 -2.74 15.84 -0.38
C ALA A 21 -2.14 15.07 -1.57
N LEU A 22 -1.72 13.81 -1.36
CA LEU A 22 -1.24 12.95 -2.44
C LEU A 22 -2.39 12.53 -3.35
N ILE A 23 -3.52 12.12 -2.78
CA ILE A 23 -4.74 11.76 -3.51
C ILE A 23 -5.22 12.96 -4.34
N ASP A 24 -5.32 14.14 -3.71
CA ASP A 24 -5.77 15.37 -4.37
C ASP A 24 -4.82 15.78 -5.51
N SER A 25 -3.50 15.67 -5.30
CA SER A 25 -2.49 15.98 -6.31
C SER A 25 -2.59 15.04 -7.51
N VAL A 26 -2.76 13.73 -7.27
CA VAL A 26 -2.94 12.74 -8.34
C VAL A 26 -4.24 12.99 -9.10
N GLN A 27 -5.34 13.27 -8.42
CA GLN A 27 -6.62 13.58 -9.07
C GLN A 27 -6.58 14.91 -9.84
N GLY A 28 -5.81 15.89 -9.38
CA GLY A 28 -5.61 17.14 -10.12
C GLY A 28 -4.80 16.95 -11.40
N GLN A 29 -3.79 16.08 -11.37
CA GLN A 29 -2.94 15.76 -12.54
C GLN A 29 -3.63 14.78 -13.51
N PHE A 30 -4.36 13.80 -12.98
CA PHE A 30 -5.02 12.74 -13.74
C PHE A 30 -6.49 12.61 -13.30
N PRO A 31 -7.38 13.51 -13.76
CA PRO A 31 -8.79 13.54 -13.33
C PRO A 31 -9.55 12.25 -13.65
N ASP A 32 -9.18 11.58 -14.75
CA ASP A 32 -9.80 10.33 -15.20
C ASP A 32 -9.21 9.09 -14.52
N ALA A 33 -8.12 9.23 -13.78
CA ALA A 33 -7.48 8.11 -13.12
C ALA A 33 -8.22 7.75 -11.83
N ARG A 34 -8.54 6.47 -11.66
CA ARG A 34 -9.01 5.96 -10.37
C ARG A 34 -7.84 5.86 -9.39
N VAL A 35 -7.89 6.62 -8.29
CA VAL A 35 -6.91 6.49 -7.21
C VAL A 35 -7.35 5.41 -6.23
N VAL A 36 -6.46 4.46 -5.96
CA VAL A 36 -6.70 3.31 -5.09
C VAL A 36 -5.64 3.28 -4.00
N GLY A 37 -6.07 3.12 -2.75
CA GLY A 37 -5.19 2.99 -1.62
C GLY A 37 -4.34 1.72 -1.68
N CYS A 38 -3.04 1.85 -1.39
CA CYS A 38 -2.12 0.73 -1.36
C CYS A 38 -2.44 -0.23 -0.19
N LEU A 39 -2.72 -1.51 -0.49
CA LEU A 39 -2.99 -2.54 0.52
C LEU A 39 -1.84 -2.69 1.53
N PHE A 40 -0.60 -2.57 1.07
CA PHE A 40 0.58 -2.66 1.94
C PHE A 40 0.59 -1.55 2.99
N HIS A 41 0.46 -0.29 2.54
CA HIS A 41 0.43 0.85 3.46
C HIS A 41 -0.82 0.86 4.33
N TRP A 42 -1.94 0.34 3.83
CA TRP A 42 -3.14 0.09 4.64
C TRP A 42 -2.84 -0.87 5.79
N LYS A 43 -2.32 -2.07 5.50
CA LYS A 43 -1.95 -3.07 6.53
C LYS A 43 -0.90 -2.50 7.50
N GLN A 44 0.06 -1.72 7.00
CA GLN A 44 1.06 -1.06 7.84
C GLN A 44 0.42 -0.05 8.80
N ALA A 45 -0.50 0.80 8.32
CA ALA A 45 -1.21 1.78 9.14
C ALA A 45 -2.07 1.10 10.21
N LEU A 46 -2.80 0.03 9.86
CA LEU A 46 -3.56 -0.77 10.82
C LEU A 46 -2.65 -1.39 11.89
N ARG A 47 -1.52 -1.98 11.48
CA ARG A 47 -0.52 -2.55 12.40
C ARG A 47 0.02 -1.49 13.36
N ARG A 48 0.43 -0.32 12.84
CA ARG A 48 0.91 0.80 13.68
C ARG A 48 -0.13 1.22 14.70
N ARG A 49 -1.42 1.28 14.30
CA ARG A 49 -2.49 1.59 15.24
C ARG A 49 -2.64 0.55 16.34
N LEU A 50 -2.61 -0.75 16.01
CA LEU A 50 -2.73 -1.82 17.01
C LEU A 50 -1.54 -1.81 17.98
N VAL A 51 -0.32 -1.53 17.49
CA VAL A 51 0.86 -1.31 18.34
C VAL A 51 0.65 -0.12 19.28
N GLY A 52 0.14 1.01 18.77
CA GLY A 52 -0.17 2.19 19.57
C GLY A 52 -1.28 1.98 20.61
N LEU A 53 -2.10 0.94 20.45
CA LEU A 53 -3.08 0.48 21.45
C LEU A 53 -2.48 -0.51 22.46
N SER A 54 -1.16 -0.74 22.41
CA SER A 54 -0.40 -1.65 23.27
C SER A 54 -0.88 -3.10 23.19
N MET A 55 -1.32 -3.54 22.01
CA MET A 55 -1.69 -4.93 21.76
C MET A 55 -0.47 -5.84 21.62
N SER A 56 -0.59 -7.09 22.03
CA SER A 56 0.54 -8.03 21.97
C SER A 56 0.91 -8.36 20.53
N ARG A 57 2.19 -8.63 20.26
CA ARG A 57 2.66 -8.97 18.90
C ARG A 57 1.93 -10.18 18.32
N VAL A 58 1.58 -11.16 19.16
CA VAL A 58 0.87 -12.39 18.76
C VAL A 58 -0.61 -12.10 18.40
N GLU A 59 -1.28 -11.24 19.17
CA GLU A 59 -2.66 -10.81 18.89
C GLU A 59 -2.74 -9.93 17.63
N ILE A 60 -1.78 -9.01 17.46
CA ILE A 60 -1.62 -8.24 16.22
C ILE A 60 -1.35 -9.17 15.03
N GLY A 61 -0.52 -10.20 15.23
CA GLY A 61 -0.21 -11.21 14.23
C GLY A 61 -1.48 -11.86 13.67
N VAL A 62 -2.37 -12.32 14.54
CA VAL A 62 -3.67 -12.91 14.14
C VAL A 62 -4.48 -11.98 13.26
N ALA A 63 -4.55 -10.69 13.59
CA ALA A 63 -5.32 -9.72 12.81
C ALA A 63 -4.71 -9.41 11.43
N MET A 64 -3.39 -9.58 11.29
CA MET A 64 -2.65 -9.31 10.05
C MET A 64 -2.53 -10.51 9.12
N GLU A 65 -2.96 -11.69 9.57
CA GLU A 65 -3.02 -12.90 8.76
C GLU A 65 -3.97 -12.75 7.57
N ILE A 66 -3.71 -13.57 6.55
CA ILE A 66 -4.59 -13.68 5.39
C ILE A 66 -5.97 -14.16 5.84
N GLY A 67 -7.00 -13.58 5.24
CA GLY A 67 -8.39 -13.93 5.51
C GLY A 67 -8.94 -13.28 6.78
N VAL A 68 -8.36 -12.16 7.23
CA VAL A 68 -8.79 -11.46 8.45
C VAL A 68 -9.10 -10.00 8.14
N LEU A 69 -8.21 -9.05 8.44
CA LEU A 69 -8.45 -7.64 8.14
C LEU A 69 -8.38 -7.35 6.63
N ASP A 70 -7.54 -8.07 5.90
CA ASP A 70 -7.42 -7.93 4.44
C ASP A 70 -8.70 -8.31 3.69
N MET A 71 -9.56 -9.16 4.25
CA MET A 71 -10.86 -9.47 3.66
C MET A 71 -11.76 -8.24 3.52
N LEU A 72 -11.59 -7.22 4.37
CA LEU A 72 -12.37 -5.99 4.25
C LEU A 72 -12.15 -5.30 2.90
N THR A 73 -11.01 -5.53 2.25
CA THR A 73 -10.67 -4.91 0.96
C THR A 73 -11.33 -5.56 -0.24
N VAL A 74 -11.99 -6.71 -0.07
CA VAL A 74 -12.65 -7.46 -1.15
C VAL A 74 -14.16 -7.65 -0.91
N VAL A 75 -14.66 -7.25 0.25
CA VAL A 75 -16.09 -7.19 0.55
C VAL A 75 -16.69 -5.97 -0.16
N PRO A 76 -17.91 -6.04 -0.74
CA PRO A 76 -18.52 -4.87 -1.35
C PRO A 76 -18.51 -3.64 -0.42
N PRO A 77 -18.17 -2.43 -0.91
CA PRO A 77 -18.07 -1.21 -0.08
C PRO A 77 -19.23 -1.02 0.91
N GLY A 78 -20.48 -1.15 0.44
CA GLY A 78 -21.68 -1.03 1.27
C GLY A 78 -21.91 -2.16 2.29
N GLN A 79 -21.11 -3.24 2.25
CA GLN A 79 -21.19 -4.37 3.18
C GLN A 79 -20.00 -4.42 4.14
N VAL A 80 -19.02 -3.50 4.02
CA VAL A 80 -17.85 -3.46 4.92
C VAL A 80 -18.30 -3.26 6.37
N ASP A 81 -19.22 -2.33 6.63
CA ASP A 81 -19.84 -2.10 7.94
C ASP A 81 -21.36 -2.29 7.79
N PRO A 82 -22.01 -3.21 8.54
CA PRO A 82 -21.45 -3.98 9.65
C PRO A 82 -20.82 -5.33 9.25
N TYR A 83 -21.21 -5.93 8.13
CA TYR A 83 -20.98 -7.37 7.89
C TYR A 83 -19.50 -7.78 7.78
N GLY A 84 -18.70 -7.04 7.01
CA GLY A 84 -17.27 -7.30 6.87
C GLY A 84 -16.54 -7.12 8.20
N ILE A 85 -16.81 -6.03 8.91
CA ILE A 85 -16.23 -5.75 10.23
C ILE A 85 -16.61 -6.83 11.24
N ASP A 86 -17.86 -7.28 11.25
CA ASP A 86 -18.31 -8.33 12.16
C ASP A 86 -17.72 -9.69 11.85
N TYR A 87 -17.52 -10.01 10.56
CA TYR A 87 -16.71 -11.16 10.15
C TYR A 87 -15.28 -11.05 10.71
N ALA A 88 -14.60 -9.92 10.50
CA ALA A 88 -13.23 -9.73 10.98
C ALA A 88 -13.14 -9.84 12.51
N LYS A 89 -14.07 -9.21 13.26
CA LYS A 89 -14.16 -9.35 14.73
C LYS A 89 -14.28 -10.80 15.17
N ARG A 90 -15.21 -11.56 14.57
CA ARG A 90 -15.43 -12.97 14.89
C ARG A 90 -14.18 -13.80 14.59
N THR A 91 -13.60 -13.62 13.42
CA THR A 91 -12.40 -14.35 12.97
C THR A 91 -11.20 -14.12 13.89
N ILE A 92 -10.94 -12.86 14.28
CA ILE A 92 -9.85 -12.53 15.21
C ILE A 92 -10.08 -13.24 16.55
N ARG A 93 -11.29 -13.12 17.11
CA ARG A 93 -11.63 -13.72 18.39
C ARG A 93 -11.48 -15.25 18.36
N GLN A 94 -12.05 -15.92 17.35
CA GLN A 94 -11.94 -17.37 17.19
C GLN A 94 -10.49 -17.85 17.03
N ARG A 95 -9.67 -17.12 16.25
CA ARG A 95 -8.26 -17.47 16.06
C ARG A 95 -7.43 -17.26 17.33
N CYS A 96 -7.73 -16.24 18.12
CA CYS A 96 -7.12 -16.06 19.45
C CYS A 96 -7.51 -17.21 20.39
N GLU A 97 -8.80 -17.51 20.51
CA GLU A 97 -9.33 -18.58 21.37
C GLU A 97 -8.71 -19.95 21.02
N ARG A 98 -8.71 -20.32 19.73
CA ARG A 98 -8.11 -21.58 19.24
C ARG A 98 -6.61 -21.72 19.58
N ARG A 99 -5.90 -20.60 19.70
CA ARG A 99 -4.46 -20.56 19.98
C ARG A 99 -4.15 -20.29 21.46
N GLY A 100 -5.17 -20.22 22.34
CA GLY A 100 -5.00 -19.88 23.74
C GLY A 100 -4.44 -18.47 23.98
N LEU A 101 -4.65 -17.54 23.03
CA LEU A 101 -4.15 -16.17 23.12
C LEU A 101 -5.17 -15.27 23.83
N HIS A 102 -4.67 -14.39 24.69
CA HIS A 102 -5.50 -13.34 25.29
C HIS A 102 -6.07 -12.40 24.23
N TYR A 103 -7.40 -12.21 24.26
CA TYR A 103 -8.14 -11.27 23.41
C TYR A 103 -8.58 -10.06 24.23
N SER A 104 -8.11 -8.86 23.88
CA SER A 104 -8.48 -7.64 24.63
C SER A 104 -9.70 -6.95 24.05
N SER A 105 -10.90 -7.25 24.57
CA SER A 105 -12.16 -6.63 24.13
C SER A 105 -12.12 -5.10 24.16
N THR A 106 -11.52 -4.51 25.19
CA THR A 106 -11.40 -3.04 25.33
C THR A 106 -10.52 -2.43 24.25
N ARG A 107 -9.36 -3.03 23.95
CA ARG A 107 -8.44 -2.51 22.91
C ARG A 107 -9.03 -2.70 21.51
N TRP A 108 -9.68 -3.83 21.26
CA TRP A 108 -10.40 -4.05 19.99
C TRP A 108 -11.53 -3.06 19.80
N THR A 109 -12.30 -2.74 20.83
CA THR A 109 -13.34 -1.70 20.76
C THR A 109 -12.75 -0.35 20.35
N ARG A 110 -11.64 0.06 20.97
CA ARG A 110 -10.92 1.31 20.59
C ARG A 110 -10.37 1.26 19.16
N PHE A 111 -9.88 0.11 18.72
CA PHE A 111 -9.43 -0.09 17.34
C PHE A 111 -10.58 0.08 16.35
N TRP A 112 -11.74 -0.53 16.59
CA TRP A 112 -12.88 -0.44 15.67
C TRP A 112 -13.53 0.94 15.62
N VAL A 113 -13.50 1.70 16.73
CA VAL A 113 -13.88 3.12 16.73
C VAL A 113 -12.94 3.93 15.83
N TYR A 114 -11.63 3.73 15.99
CA TYR A 114 -10.63 4.34 15.10
C TYR A 114 -10.85 3.90 13.65
N PHE A 115 -11.09 2.60 13.42
CA PHE A 115 -11.22 2.05 12.09
C PHE A 115 -12.38 2.70 11.34
N ARG A 116 -13.55 2.82 11.97
CA ARG A 116 -14.68 3.53 11.36
C ARG A 116 -14.36 4.99 11.06
N ARG A 117 -13.78 5.71 12.02
CA ARG A 117 -13.43 7.12 11.82
C ARG A 117 -12.44 7.33 10.67
N THR A 118 -11.44 6.45 10.54
CA THR A 118 -10.36 6.63 9.56
C THR A 118 -10.66 5.96 8.22
N TRP A 119 -11.15 4.73 8.22
CA TRP A 119 -11.28 3.87 7.04
C TRP A 119 -12.73 3.69 6.56
N MET A 120 -13.71 4.30 7.23
CA MET A 120 -15.07 4.42 6.69
C MET A 120 -15.44 5.87 6.39
N VAL A 121 -14.97 6.82 7.21
CA VAL A 121 -15.31 8.25 7.06
C VAL A 121 -14.21 9.04 6.34
N ARG A 122 -12.98 9.07 6.88
CA ARG A 122 -11.89 9.87 6.28
C ARG A 122 -11.44 9.32 4.93
N PHE A 123 -11.26 8.01 4.84
CA PHE A 123 -10.95 7.29 3.61
C PHE A 123 -12.05 6.26 3.39
N PRO A 124 -13.12 6.58 2.66
CA PRO A 124 -14.25 5.66 2.48
C PRO A 124 -13.82 4.39 1.73
N PRO A 125 -14.55 3.27 1.87
CA PRO A 125 -14.20 2.01 1.23
C PRO A 125 -13.93 2.13 -0.27
N ASP A 126 -14.63 3.00 -1.00
CA ASP A 126 -14.41 3.19 -2.44
C ASP A 126 -12.96 3.58 -2.81
N VAL A 127 -12.22 4.15 -1.86
CA VAL A 127 -10.82 4.56 -2.03
C VAL A 127 -9.85 3.39 -1.84
N TRP A 128 -10.10 2.46 -0.93
CA TRP A 128 -9.14 1.39 -0.58
C TRP A 128 -9.61 -0.02 -0.89
N ASN A 129 -10.88 -0.19 -1.24
CA ASN A 129 -11.46 -1.46 -1.60
C ASN A 129 -11.13 -1.78 -3.05
N VAL A 130 -10.72 -3.02 -3.28
CA VAL A 130 -10.27 -3.52 -4.58
C VAL A 130 -11.29 -4.42 -5.26
N GLN A 131 -12.50 -4.55 -4.68
CA GLN A 131 -13.60 -5.26 -5.32
C GLN A 131 -13.89 -4.63 -6.69
N GLY A 132 -13.86 -5.46 -7.75
CA GLY A 132 -14.08 -5.01 -9.12
C GLY A 132 -12.86 -4.38 -9.81
N ILE A 133 -11.70 -4.33 -9.16
CA ILE A 133 -10.44 -3.94 -9.80
C ILE A 133 -9.73 -5.19 -10.32
N ASP A 134 -9.19 -5.12 -11.54
CA ASP A 134 -8.35 -6.20 -12.08
C ASP A 134 -7.16 -6.44 -11.13
N LEU A 135 -7.05 -7.68 -10.64
CA LEU A 135 -6.01 -8.13 -9.71
C LEU A 135 -4.60 -7.99 -10.29
N ARG A 136 -4.45 -7.88 -11.62
CA ARG A 136 -3.17 -7.59 -12.29
C ARG A 136 -2.71 -6.15 -12.10
N VAL A 137 -3.63 -5.21 -11.88
CA VAL A 137 -3.35 -3.78 -11.66
C VAL A 137 -3.10 -3.50 -10.19
N VAL A 138 -3.81 -4.20 -9.29
CA VAL A 138 -3.57 -4.10 -7.85
C VAL A 138 -2.21 -4.73 -7.57
N SER A 139 -1.17 -3.89 -7.41
CA SER A 139 0.11 -4.29 -6.82
C SER A 139 -0.13 -4.77 -5.38
N ARG A 140 -0.62 -6.01 -5.26
CA ARG A 140 -0.72 -6.75 -4.00
C ARG A 140 0.68 -7.03 -3.45
N THR A 141 1.70 -6.92 -4.30
CA THR A 141 3.11 -7.02 -3.96
C THR A 141 3.78 -5.65 -4.05
N ASN A 142 4.48 -5.29 -2.98
CA ASN A 142 5.26 -4.06 -2.88
C ASN A 142 6.70 -4.27 -3.40
N ASP A 143 6.99 -5.38 -4.07
CA ASP A 143 8.37 -5.76 -4.42
C ASP A 143 9.07 -4.74 -5.33
N PRO A 144 8.42 -4.16 -6.37
CA PRO A 144 9.07 -3.13 -7.18
C PRO A 144 9.35 -1.83 -6.40
N LEU A 145 8.40 -1.41 -5.56
CA LEU A 145 8.51 -0.19 -4.75
C LEU A 145 9.53 -0.36 -3.61
N GLU A 146 9.52 -1.47 -2.88
CA GLU A 146 10.54 -1.80 -1.87
C GLU A 146 11.91 -2.02 -2.48
N ARG A 147 11.99 -2.58 -3.69
CA ARG A 147 13.26 -2.67 -4.42
C ARG A 147 13.78 -1.27 -4.75
N PHE A 148 12.96 -0.41 -5.33
CA PHE A 148 13.37 0.95 -5.65
C PHE A 148 13.75 1.75 -4.39
N LYS A 149 12.98 1.61 -3.31
CA LYS A 149 13.29 2.21 -2.00
C LYS A 149 14.62 1.70 -1.43
N ARG A 150 14.92 0.40 -1.56
CA ARG A 150 16.22 -0.15 -1.16
C ARG A 150 17.34 0.41 -2.02
N GLU A 151 17.18 0.45 -3.34
CA GLU A 151 18.18 1.03 -4.26
C GLU A 151 18.43 2.52 -3.94
N LEU A 152 17.38 3.30 -3.66
CA LEU A 152 17.49 4.69 -3.21
C LEU A 152 18.25 4.81 -1.88
N ASN A 153 17.88 4.01 -0.88
CA ASN A 153 18.54 4.03 0.43
C ASN A 153 20.00 3.55 0.37
N THR A 154 20.34 2.66 -0.58
CA THR A 154 21.73 2.27 -0.83
C THR A 154 22.50 3.38 -1.53
N ALA A 155 21.86 4.10 -2.47
CA ALA A 155 22.51 5.17 -3.22
C ALA A 155 22.67 6.46 -2.39
N ILE A 156 21.74 6.75 -1.48
CA ILE A 156 21.79 7.88 -0.55
C ILE A 156 22.44 7.42 0.75
N THR A 157 23.77 7.57 0.82
CA THR A 157 24.57 7.08 1.95
C THR A 157 24.55 8.01 3.18
N THR A 158 24.04 9.24 3.02
CA THR A 158 23.96 10.23 4.10
C THR A 158 22.51 10.43 4.55
N PRO A 159 22.21 10.49 5.86
CA PRO A 159 20.84 10.69 6.35
C PRO A 159 20.21 12.02 5.91
N HIS A 160 21.03 13.04 5.65
CA HIS A 160 20.61 14.38 5.28
C HIS A 160 21.49 14.91 4.12
N PRO A 161 21.31 14.41 2.88
CA PRO A 161 22.06 14.90 1.74
C PRO A 161 21.67 16.35 1.42
N SER A 162 22.59 17.13 0.86
CA SER A 162 22.24 18.42 0.28
C SER A 162 21.27 18.22 -0.89
N LEU A 163 20.41 19.20 -1.17
CA LEU A 163 19.46 19.11 -2.28
C LEU A 163 20.14 18.78 -3.63
N PRO A 164 21.29 19.39 -3.99
CA PRO A 164 22.01 19.02 -5.21
C PRO A 164 22.51 17.57 -5.21
N SER A 165 23.01 17.08 -4.07
CA SER A 165 23.46 15.70 -3.93
C SER A 165 22.29 14.72 -4.06
N PHE A 166 21.15 15.04 -3.44
CA PHE A 166 19.93 14.25 -3.54
C PHE A 166 19.41 14.17 -4.98
N VAL A 167 19.27 15.32 -5.65
CA VAL A 167 18.80 15.39 -7.04
C VAL A 167 19.79 14.70 -8.00
N GLY A 168 21.10 14.89 -7.79
CA GLY A 168 22.14 14.23 -8.58
C GLY A 168 22.09 12.70 -8.49
N THR A 169 21.88 12.16 -7.29
CA THR A 169 21.71 10.72 -7.07
C THR A 169 20.47 10.17 -7.76
N ILE A 170 19.33 10.86 -7.65
CA ILE A 170 18.09 10.48 -8.33
C ILE A 170 18.29 10.48 -9.84
N ASN A 171 18.87 11.56 -10.40
CA ASN A 171 19.12 11.65 -11.83
C ASN A 171 20.02 10.52 -12.35
N THR A 172 21.07 10.18 -11.59
CA THR A 172 21.95 9.06 -11.93
C THR A 172 21.20 7.72 -11.97
N LEU A 173 20.31 7.47 -11.00
CA LEU A 173 19.48 6.27 -10.99
C LEU A 173 18.51 6.26 -12.18
N LEU A 174 17.81 7.36 -12.45
CA LEU A 174 16.88 7.48 -13.57
C LEU A 174 17.57 7.26 -14.93
N GLN A 175 18.76 7.82 -15.13
CA GLN A 175 19.54 7.59 -16.35
C GLN A 175 19.89 6.11 -16.54
N ARG A 176 20.25 5.38 -15.48
CA ARG A 176 20.48 3.93 -15.54
C ARG A 176 19.22 3.16 -15.94
N TYR A 177 18.06 3.54 -15.40
CA TYR A 177 16.78 2.93 -15.76
C TYR A 177 16.41 3.18 -17.23
N VAL A 178 16.57 4.41 -17.72
CA VAL A 178 16.33 4.75 -19.13
C VAL A 178 17.26 3.97 -20.05
N GLN A 179 18.54 3.85 -19.70
CA GLN A 179 19.49 3.03 -20.46
C GLN A 179 19.09 1.55 -20.47
N LEU A 180 18.68 0.99 -19.33
CA LEU A 180 18.23 -0.39 -19.22
C LEU A 180 16.98 -0.63 -20.09
N LEU A 181 16.00 0.27 -20.07
CA LEU A 181 14.82 0.19 -20.93
C LEU A 181 15.22 0.21 -22.41
N ASN A 182 16.13 1.11 -22.80
CA ASN A 182 16.66 1.12 -24.16
C ASN A 182 17.36 -0.20 -24.52
N TYR A 183 18.13 -0.79 -23.63
CA TYR A 183 18.76 -2.10 -23.88
C TYR A 183 17.73 -3.23 -24.02
N ILE A 184 16.68 -3.24 -23.21
CA ILE A 184 15.60 -4.23 -23.31
C ILE A 184 14.85 -4.08 -24.63
N THR A 185 14.44 -2.85 -24.99
CA THR A 185 13.74 -2.55 -26.26
C THR A 185 14.55 -2.98 -27.47
N ASN A 186 15.87 -2.78 -27.42
CA ASN A 186 16.80 -3.19 -28.47
C ASN A 186 17.26 -4.66 -28.37
N ARG A 187 16.63 -5.48 -27.50
CA ARG A 187 16.97 -6.89 -27.24
C ARG A 187 18.44 -7.14 -26.85
N ARG A 188 19.10 -6.13 -26.30
CA ARG A 188 20.48 -6.20 -25.77
C ARG A 188 20.51 -6.59 -24.29
N ALA A 189 19.36 -6.59 -23.62
CA ALA A 189 19.18 -7.10 -22.27
C ALA A 189 17.82 -7.80 -22.16
N VAL A 190 17.70 -8.74 -21.22
CA VAL A 190 16.43 -9.41 -20.90
C VAL A 190 15.73 -8.63 -19.80
N ALA A 191 14.42 -8.42 -19.93
CA ALA A 191 13.65 -7.79 -18.88
C ALA A 191 13.76 -8.62 -17.58
N PRO A 192 13.99 -7.98 -16.42
CA PRO A 192 14.06 -8.69 -15.16
C PRO A 192 12.74 -9.45 -14.91
N VAL A 193 12.84 -10.72 -14.55
CA VAL A 193 11.69 -11.58 -14.26
C VAL A 193 10.96 -11.01 -13.04
N GLN A 194 9.69 -10.63 -13.20
CA GLN A 194 8.82 -10.38 -12.06
C GLN A 194 8.50 -11.71 -11.40
N VAL A 195 9.23 -12.04 -10.33
CA VAL A 195 8.89 -13.19 -9.49
C VAL A 195 7.60 -12.83 -8.75
N SER A 196 6.50 -13.45 -9.16
CA SER A 196 5.23 -13.37 -8.43
C SER A 196 5.36 -14.34 -7.26
N VAL A 197 5.39 -13.85 -6.02
CA VAL A 197 5.26 -14.67 -4.80
C VAL A 197 3.86 -14.50 -4.24
#